data_AF-A0AAV9D215-F1
#
_entry.id   AF-A0AAV9D215-F1
#
_cell.length_a   1.000
_cell.length_b   1.000
_cell.length_c   1.000
_cell.angle_alpha   90.00
_cell.angle_beta   90.00
_cell.angle_gamma   90.00
#
_symmetry.space_group_name_H-M   'P 1'
#
loop_
_entity.id
_entity.type
_entity.pdbx_description
1 polymer ?
#
loop_
_entity_poly.entity_id
_entity_poly.type
_entity_poly.pdbx_seq_one_letter_code
_entity_poly.pdbx_strand_id
1 'polypeptide(L)'
;MDLVEWVAEKLTEIDPLDHSPFVVVSNMYASSGRWMDVEKVRGAIGRDGLRKLAGWSSIEVDGVVHEFGSRDSTHHRAGEIYALLHGFQSHSTSMDSLQRIDQVVIIP
;
A
#
# COMPACT_ATOMS: atom_id res chain seq x y z
N MET A 1 25.52 -3.99 11.35
CA MET A 1 24.22 -3.79 12.00
C MET A 1 24.11 -2.31 12.28
N ASP A 2 23.34 -1.60 11.47
CA ASP A 2 23.14 -0.16 11.61
C ASP A 2 22.24 0.13 12.82
N LEU A 3 22.36 1.30 13.47
CA LEU A 3 21.54 1.67 14.64
C LEU A 3 20.03 1.49 14.37
N VAL A 4 19.61 1.78 13.14
CA VAL A 4 18.23 1.66 12.68
C VAL A 4 17.76 0.20 12.66
N GLU A 5 18.61 -0.74 12.25
CA GLU A 5 18.30 -2.17 12.27
C GLU A 5 18.18 -2.66 13.71
N TRP A 6 19.07 -2.21 14.59
CA TRP A 6 19.04 -2.58 16.01
C TRP A 6 17.77 -2.08 16.73
N VAL A 7 17.37 -0.83 16.48
CA VAL A 7 16.12 -0.29 17.04
C VAL A 7 14.91 -1.06 16.50
N ALA A 8 14.89 -1.38 15.21
CA ALA A 8 13.78 -2.14 14.61
C ALA A 8 13.67 -3.56 15.19
N GLU A 9 14.78 -4.26 15.41
CA GLU A 9 14.78 -5.55 16.09
C GLU A 9 14.24 -5.44 17.52
N LYS A 10 14.66 -4.42 18.28
CA LYS A 10 14.18 -4.22 19.66
C LYS A 10 12.69 -3.89 19.73
N LEU A 11 12.16 -3.13 18.77
CA LEU A 11 10.73 -2.86 18.69
C LEU A 11 9.93 -4.11 18.31
N THR A 12 10.50 -4.98 17.47
CA THR A 12 9.90 -6.27 17.09
C THR A 12 9.86 -7.25 18.27
N GLU A 13 10.86 -7.21 19.17
CA GLU A 13 10.83 -8.00 20.41
C GLU A 13 9.69 -7.57 21.36
N ILE A 14 9.24 -6.32 21.28
CA ILE A 14 8.15 -5.77 22.11
C ILE A 14 6.78 -6.14 21.53
N ASP A 15 6.59 -5.93 20.23
CA ASP A 15 5.39 -6.35 19.50
C ASP A 15 5.78 -7.05 18.19
N PRO A 16 5.78 -8.39 18.17
CA PRO A 16 6.13 -9.17 16.98
C PRO A 16 5.17 -8.98 15.80
N LEU A 17 3.97 -8.42 16.04
CA LEU A 17 2.97 -8.15 15.01
C LEU A 17 3.05 -6.71 14.48
N ASP A 18 3.82 -5.82 15.12
CA ASP A 18 4.01 -4.47 14.61
C ASP A 18 5.05 -4.44 13.47
N HIS A 19 4.57 -4.11 12.28
CA HIS A 19 5.39 -4.02 11.07
C HIS A 19 5.93 -2.61 10.82
N SER A 20 5.50 -1.63 11.62
CA SER A 20 5.88 -0.22 11.47
C SER A 20 7.40 0.03 11.54
N PRO A 21 8.20 -0.64 12.39
CA PRO A 21 9.63 -0.37 12.50
C PRO A 21 10.38 -0.71 11.22
N PHE A 22 10.05 -1.85 10.59
CA PHE A 22 10.67 -2.26 9.33
C PHE A 22 10.28 -1.38 8.15
N VAL A 23 9.08 -0.78 8.17
CA VAL A 23 8.69 0.23 7.18
C VAL A 23 9.59 1.47 7.30
N VAL A 24 9.88 1.92 8.52
CA VAL A 24 10.80 3.05 8.76
C VAL A 24 12.20 2.71 8.27
N VAL A 25 12.73 1.53 8.60
CA VAL A 25 14.06 1.08 8.11
C VAL A 25 14.11 1.04 6.58
N SER A 26 13.09 0.46 5.94
CA SER A 26 12.99 0.40 4.48
C SER A 26 12.96 1.80 3.85
N ASN A 27 12.24 2.74 4.44
CA ASN A 27 12.17 4.12 3.96
C ASN A 27 13.50 4.87 4.14
N MET A 28 14.22 4.64 5.25
CA MET A 28 15.55 5.23 5.45
C MET A 28 16.55 4.74 4.40
N TYR A 29 16.57 3.44 4.10
CA TYR A 29 17.39 2.89 3.01
C TYR A 29 16.99 3.47 1.65
N ALA A 30 15.69 3.61 1.36
CA ALA A 30 15.22 4.22 0.11
C ALA A 30 15.68 5.68 -0.02
N SER A 31 15.58 6.47 1.06
CA SER A 31 16.02 7.88 1.07
C SER A 31 17.52 8.05 0.79
N SER A 32 18.32 7.03 1.10
CA SER A 32 19.76 6.98 0.87
C SER A 32 20.15 6.26 -0.43
N GLY A 33 19.18 5.91 -1.28
CA GLY A 33 19.41 5.19 -2.55
C GLY A 33 19.88 3.74 -2.41
N ARG A 34 19.80 3.16 -1.20
CA ARG A 34 20.26 1.79 -0.88
C ARG A 34 19.19 0.75 -1.26
N TRP A 35 18.86 0.66 -2.55
CA TRP A 35 17.73 -0.16 -3.04
C TRP A 35 17.89 -1.67 -2.79
N MET A 36 19.11 -2.21 -2.78
CA MET A 36 19.34 -3.62 -2.41
C MET A 36 18.97 -3.90 -0.96
N ASP A 37 19.26 -2.97 -0.05
CA ASP A 37 18.90 -3.10 1.37
C ASP A 37 17.40 -2.94 1.58
N VAL A 38 16.76 -2.07 0.80
CA VAL A 38 15.28 -1.95 0.75
C VAL A 38 14.64 -3.29 0.39
N GLU A 39 15.14 -3.97 -0.64
CA GLU A 39 14.63 -5.27 -1.07
C GLU A 39 14.88 -6.36 -0.02
N LYS A 40 16.06 -6.37 0.60
CA LYS A 40 16.40 -7.30 1.68
C LYS A 40 15.43 -7.16 2.88
N VAL A 41 15.18 -5.94 3.33
CA VAL A 41 14.25 -5.66 4.44
C VAL A 41 12.83 -6.05 4.07
N ARG A 42 12.36 -5.67 2.87
CA ARG A 42 11.01 -6.05 2.39
C ARG A 42 10.84 -7.56 2.20
N GLY A 43 11.88 -8.25 1.76
CA GLY A 43 11.89 -9.71 1.62
C GLY A 43 11.91 -10.44 2.96
N ALA A 44 12.53 -9.88 4.01
CA ALA A 44 12.45 -10.43 5.36
C ALA A 44 11.02 -10.33 5.91
N ILE A 45 10.41 -9.15 5.82
CA ILE A 45 9.00 -8.90 6.17
C ILE A 45 8.07 -9.90 5.44
N GLY A 46 8.23 -10.06 4.12
CA GLY A 46 7.38 -10.97 3.35
C GLY A 46 7.53 -12.47 3.68
N ARG A 47 8.69 -12.91 4.17
CA ARG A 47 8.98 -14.32 4.48
C ARG A 47 8.44 -14.77 5.83
N ASP A 48 8.41 -13.88 6.82
CA ASP A 48 7.95 -14.20 8.17
C ASP A 48 6.41 -14.16 8.30
N GLY A 49 5.68 -14.09 7.17
CA GLY A 49 4.24 -13.88 7.15
C GLY A 49 3.82 -12.48 7.62
N LEU A 50 4.79 -11.59 7.87
CA LEU A 50 4.60 -10.20 8.27
C LEU A 50 4.09 -9.42 7.04
N ARG A 51 2.82 -9.60 6.68
CA ARG A 51 2.23 -8.81 5.61
C ARG A 51 1.88 -7.46 6.21
N LYS A 52 2.48 -6.37 5.69
CA LYS A 52 1.92 -5.03 5.89
C LYS A 52 0.42 -5.16 5.69
N LEU A 53 -0.39 -4.75 6.67
CA LEU A 53 -1.84 -4.69 6.50
C LEU A 53 -2.05 -3.94 5.18
N ALA A 54 -2.64 -4.63 4.21
CA ALA A 54 -2.90 -4.02 2.93
C ALA A 54 -3.82 -2.84 3.26
N GLY A 55 -3.44 -1.63 2.89
CA GLY A 55 -4.33 -0.50 3.06
C GLY A 55 -5.62 -0.79 2.30
N TRP A 56 -6.76 -0.50 2.91
CA TRP A 56 -8.05 -0.60 2.27
C TRP A 56 -8.58 0.80 2.03
N SER A 57 -9.26 0.98 0.91
CA SER A 57 -10.08 2.15 0.68
C SER A 57 -11.47 1.69 0.31
N SER A 58 -12.48 2.46 0.69
CA SER A 58 -13.83 2.26 0.19
C SER A 58 -14.35 3.53 -0.46
N ILE A 59 -15.21 3.36 -1.45
CA ILE A 59 -15.98 4.44 -2.06
C ILE A 59 -17.45 4.07 -2.04
N GLU A 60 -18.32 5.08 -1.99
CA GLU A 60 -19.76 4.91 -2.19
C GLU A 60 -20.18 5.53 -3.53
N VAL A 61 -20.86 4.74 -4.35
CA VAL A 61 -21.43 5.17 -5.63
C VAL A 61 -22.90 4.72 -5.65
N ASP A 62 -23.81 5.69 -5.78
CA ASP A 62 -25.26 5.42 -5.85
C ASP A 62 -25.77 4.55 -4.68
N GLY A 63 -25.24 4.74 -3.47
CA GLY A 63 -25.62 3.98 -2.27
C GLY A 63 -24.94 2.61 -2.13
N VAL A 64 -24.04 2.24 -3.05
CA VAL A 64 -23.29 0.96 -3.01
C VAL A 64 -21.86 1.21 -2.57
N VAL A 65 -21.42 0.50 -1.53
CA VAL A 65 -20.04 0.55 -1.04
C VAL A 65 -19.18 -0.43 -1.82
N HIS A 66 -18.10 0.08 -2.42
CA HIS A 66 -17.07 -0.69 -3.09
C HIS A 66 -15.77 -0.59 -2.29
N GLU A 67 -15.23 -1.73 -1.87
CA GLU A 67 -13.95 -1.83 -1.16
C GLU A 67 -12.82 -2.22 -2.11
N PHE A 68 -11.64 -1.66 -1.86
CA PHE A 68 -10.43 -1.89 -2.64
C PHE A 68 -9.26 -2.09 -1.69
N GLY A 69 -8.69 -3.29 -1.68
CA GLY A 69 -7.42 -3.55 -1.02
C GLY A 69 -6.21 -3.12 -1.86
N SER A 70 -5.07 -2.92 -1.22
CA SER A 70 -3.80 -2.73 -1.94
C SER A 70 -3.51 -3.93 -2.85
N ARG A 71 -3.40 -3.68 -4.17
CA ARG A 71 -3.23 -4.70 -5.23
C ARG A 71 -4.40 -5.69 -5.35
N ASP A 72 -5.57 -5.31 -4.86
CA ASP A 72 -6.76 -6.12 -4.96
C ASP A 72 -7.26 -6.25 -6.41
N SER A 73 -7.64 -7.47 -6.79
CA SER A 73 -8.22 -7.80 -8.09
C SER A 73 -9.52 -8.60 -7.96
N THR A 74 -10.09 -8.67 -6.75
CA THR A 74 -11.31 -9.43 -6.45
C THR A 74 -12.59 -8.77 -6.98
N HIS A 75 -12.56 -7.45 -7.19
CA HIS A 75 -13.69 -6.73 -7.78
C HIS A 75 -13.97 -7.24 -9.20
N HIS A 76 -15.23 -7.57 -9.50
CA HIS A 76 -15.64 -8.11 -10.81
C HIS A 76 -15.26 -7.23 -12.01
N ARG A 77 -15.08 -5.92 -11.79
CA ARG A 77 -14.61 -4.93 -12.80
C ARG A 77 -13.15 -4.51 -12.65
N ALA A 78 -12.32 -5.26 -11.91
CA ALA A 78 -10.93 -4.89 -11.63
C ALA A 78 -10.14 -4.55 -12.92
N GLY A 79 -10.34 -5.31 -14.00
CA GLY A 79 -9.68 -5.06 -15.29
C GLY A 79 -10.01 -3.68 -15.89
N GLU A 80 -11.29 -3.27 -15.86
CA GLU A 80 -11.72 -1.95 -16.35
C GLU A 80 -11.16 -0.83 -15.47
N ILE A 81 -11.19 -1.00 -14.16
CA ILE A 81 -10.69 -0.02 -13.19
C ILE A 81 -9.20 0.22 -13.41
N TYR A 82 -8.40 -0.85 -13.52
CA TYR A 82 -6.97 -0.72 -13.80
C TYR A 82 -6.68 -0.11 -15.16
N ALA A 83 -7.41 -0.49 -16.21
CA ALA A 83 -7.25 0.09 -17.54
C ALA A 83 -7.53 1.61 -17.53
N LEU A 84 -8.57 2.05 -16.82
CA LEU A 84 -8.92 3.45 -16.66
C LEU A 84 -7.85 4.24 -15.86
N LEU A 85 -7.35 3.67 -14.76
CA LEU A 85 -6.26 4.24 -13.98
C LEU A 85 -4.97 4.43 -14.81
N HIS A 86 -4.62 3.43 -15.63
CA HIS A 86 -3.49 3.53 -16.57
C HIS A 86 -3.72 4.58 -17.66
N GLY A 87 -4.96 4.74 -18.12
CA GLY A 87 -5.36 5.78 -19.06
C GLY A 87 -5.17 7.19 -18.49
N PHE A 88 -5.58 7.44 -17.24
CA PHE A 88 -5.37 8.73 -16.57
C PHE A 88 -3.90 9.09 -16.39
N GLN A 89 -3.06 8.10 -16.13
CA GLN A 89 -1.62 8.30 -15.97
C GLN A 89 -0.93 8.70 -17.28
N SER A 90 -1.52 8.35 -18.42
CA SER A 90 -0.95 8.58 -19.75
C SER A 90 -1.57 9.79 -20.46
N HIS A 91 -2.81 10.18 -20.14
CA HIS A 91 -3.50 11.32 -20.76
C HIS A 91 -4.35 12.08 -19.73
N SER A 92 -4.02 13.36 -19.45
CA SER A 92 -4.99 14.29 -18.84
C SER A 92 -6.06 14.60 -19.89
N THR A 93 -7.22 13.96 -19.81
CA THR A 93 -8.36 14.22 -20.73
C THR A 93 -9.60 14.59 -19.93
N SER A 94 -10.43 15.45 -20.52
CA SER A 94 -11.58 16.13 -19.89
C SER A 94 -12.64 15.16 -19.34
N MET A 95 -13.16 15.53 -18.17
CA MET A 95 -14.02 14.72 -17.30
C MET A 95 -15.52 14.98 -17.55
N ASP A 96 -16.07 14.52 -18.68
CA ASP A 96 -17.50 14.74 -19.01
C ASP A 96 -18.44 13.56 -18.68
N SER A 97 -17.95 12.46 -18.10
CA SER A 97 -18.78 11.30 -17.76
C SER A 97 -18.38 10.66 -16.43
N LEU A 98 -18.39 11.42 -15.33
CA LEU A 98 -18.12 10.87 -14.01
C LEU A 98 -19.40 10.46 -13.29
N GLN A 99 -19.44 9.21 -12.83
CA GLN A 99 -20.36 8.82 -11.78
C GLN A 99 -20.02 9.65 -10.53
N ARG A 100 -21.06 10.14 -9.84
CA ARG A 100 -20.90 10.89 -8.62
C ARG A 100 -20.35 9.94 -7.55
N ILE A 101 -19.18 10.27 -7.01
CA ILE A 101 -18.64 9.63 -5.82
C ILE A 101 -19.22 10.38 -4.63
N ASP A 102 -19.98 9.69 -3.79
CA ASP A 102 -20.61 10.32 -2.63
C ASP A 102 -19.62 10.41 -1.46
N GLN A 103 -18.76 9.40 -1.28
CA GLN A 103 -17.75 9.38 -0.22
C GLN A 103 -16.52 8.53 -0.60
N VAL A 104 -15.35 8.90 -0.06
CA VAL A 104 -14.12 8.10 -0.06
C VAL A 104 -13.64 7.94 1.38
N VAL A 105 -13.34 6.72 1.80
CA VAL A 105 -12.77 6.39 3.12
C VAL A 105 -11.48 5.60 2.93
N ILE A 106 -10.44 5.93 3.70
CA ILE A 106 -9.20 5.15 3.78
C ILE A 106 -9.19 4.46 5.14
N ILE A 107 -9.12 3.14 5.12
CA ILE A 107 -9.05 2.29 6.31
C ILE A 107 -7.60 1.79 6.46
N PRO A 108 -6.90 2.18 7.55
CA PRO A 108 -5.50 1.79 7.77
C PRO A 108 -5.33 0.29 8.07
#